data_AF-A0A535GQJ3-F1
#
_entry.id   AF-A0A535GQJ3-F1
#
_cell.length_a   1.000
_cell.length_b   1.000
_cell.length_c   1.000
_cell.angle_alpha   90.00
_cell.angle_beta   90.00
_cell.angle_gamma   90.00
#
_symmetry.space_group_name_H-M   'P 1'
#
loop_
_entity.id
_entity.type
_entity.pdbx_description
1 polymer ?
#
loop_
_entity_poly.entity_id
_entity_poly.type
_entity_poly.pdbx_seq_one_letter_code
_entity_poly.pdbx_strand_id
1 'polypeptide(L)'
;MIRIAVVGFAAGAVIAITTVVLEHSRVAFGNYALYGNGALIVPALFAPWAVYWGWAWVLARGGAALEMALFVVGVAFGVGAWSVLEVVFFPQQPGLTVLDALPGLVFNGAFFVIPAALLAGLAFWLFSSRMPLNSLTVFAAGFAAAFLSALYGVGLGILTGLCVAAARKDPSRSVAIGIALLVLLIVLGNLPLLPALFPA
;
A
#
# COMPACT_ATOMS: atom_id res chain seq x y z
N MET A 1 -16.21 1.27 -15.69
CA MET A 1 -16.20 1.18 -14.20
C MET A 1 -15.72 -0.18 -13.69
N ILE A 2 -16.37 -1.32 -14.02
CA ILE A 2 -15.91 -2.67 -13.58
C ILE A 2 -14.44 -2.95 -13.88
N ARG A 3 -13.95 -2.56 -15.07
CA ARG A 3 -12.53 -2.75 -15.46
C ARG A 3 -11.54 -2.12 -14.47
N ILE A 4 -11.91 -1.02 -13.79
CA ILE A 4 -11.01 -0.33 -12.84
C ILE A 4 -10.88 -1.14 -11.55
N ALA A 5 -11.99 -1.67 -11.04
CA ALA A 5 -11.97 -2.57 -9.90
C ALA A 5 -11.19 -3.86 -10.22
N VAL A 6 -11.30 -4.38 -11.45
CA VAL A 6 -10.53 -5.56 -11.89
C VAL A 6 -9.02 -5.28 -11.93
N VAL A 7 -8.60 -4.11 -12.43
CA VAL A 7 -7.18 -3.71 -12.41
C VAL A 7 -6.69 -3.53 -10.97
N GLY A 8 -7.50 -2.92 -10.10
CA GLY A 8 -7.20 -2.84 -8.67
C GLY A 8 -7.05 -4.22 -8.03
N PHE A 9 -7.97 -5.14 -8.33
CA PHE A 9 -7.91 -6.52 -7.86
C PHE A 9 -6.64 -7.23 -8.33
N ALA A 10 -6.26 -7.08 -9.60
CA ALA A 10 -5.04 -7.67 -10.11
C ALA A 10 -3.79 -7.13 -9.39
N ALA A 11 -3.73 -5.82 -9.14
CA ALA A 11 -2.63 -5.22 -8.36
C ALA A 11 -2.61 -5.77 -6.92
N GLY A 12 -3.76 -5.85 -6.26
CA GLY A 12 -3.87 -6.45 -4.93
C GLY A 12 -3.49 -7.93 -4.90
N ALA A 13 -3.86 -8.70 -5.93
CA ALA A 13 -3.52 -10.12 -6.02
C ALA A 13 -2.01 -10.34 -6.18
N VAL A 14 -1.31 -9.47 -6.93
CA VAL A 14 0.16 -9.50 -6.99
C VAL A 14 0.77 -9.24 -5.62
N ILE A 15 0.23 -8.30 -4.86
CA ILE A 15 0.64 -8.04 -3.47
C ILE A 15 0.42 -9.30 -2.62
N ALA A 16 -0.78 -9.89 -2.66
CA ALA A 16 -1.11 -11.09 -1.90
C ALA A 16 -0.18 -12.27 -2.21
N ILE A 17 0.07 -12.55 -3.49
CA ILE A 17 1.00 -13.60 -3.92
C ILE A 17 2.40 -13.32 -3.38
N THR A 18 2.87 -12.08 -3.50
CA THR A 18 4.20 -11.69 -3.00
C THR A 18 4.30 -11.86 -1.49
N THR A 19 3.25 -11.50 -0.75
CA THR A 19 3.17 -11.70 0.71
C THR A 19 3.31 -13.18 1.06
N VAL A 20 2.48 -14.05 0.47
CA VAL A 20 2.51 -15.50 0.73
C VAL A 20 3.87 -16.09 0.38
N VAL A 21 4.42 -15.75 -0.79
CA VAL A 21 5.73 -16.26 -1.21
C VAL A 21 6.81 -15.87 -0.19
N LEU A 22 6.83 -14.62 0.27
CA LEU A 22 7.80 -14.16 1.24
C LEU A 22 7.59 -14.78 2.63
N GLU A 23 6.33 -14.88 3.06
CA GLU A 23 5.95 -15.52 4.33
C GLU A 23 6.50 -16.94 4.45
N HIS A 24 6.51 -17.69 3.34
CA HIS A 24 6.97 -19.07 3.28
C HIS A 24 8.40 -19.25 2.71
N SER A 25 9.09 -18.15 2.36
CA SER A 25 10.41 -18.20 1.68
C SER A 25 11.60 -18.52 2.59
N ARG A 26 11.45 -18.38 3.91
CA ARG A 26 12.55 -18.42 4.91
C ARG A 26 13.69 -17.43 4.65
N VAL A 27 13.44 -16.37 3.86
CA VAL A 27 14.46 -15.33 3.58
C VAL A 27 14.69 -14.48 4.82
N ALA A 28 15.97 -14.32 5.20
CA ALA A 28 16.40 -13.47 6.30
C ALA A 28 17.67 -12.68 5.93
N PHE A 29 17.77 -11.47 6.48
CA PHE A 29 18.90 -10.56 6.34
C PHE A 29 19.35 -10.11 7.74
N GLY A 30 20.43 -10.70 8.25
CA GLY A 30 20.85 -10.47 9.64
C GLY A 30 19.74 -10.84 10.62
N ASN A 31 19.34 -9.90 11.49
CA ASN A 31 18.23 -10.09 12.43
C ASN A 31 16.84 -9.86 11.82
N TYR A 32 16.76 -9.49 10.54
CA TYR A 32 15.52 -9.19 9.85
C TYR A 32 15.02 -10.41 9.07
N ALA A 33 13.89 -10.97 9.48
CA ALA A 33 13.22 -12.05 8.78
C ALA A 33 12.10 -11.52 7.88
N LEU A 34 12.08 -11.92 6.61
CA LEU A 34 10.98 -11.62 5.67
C LEU A 34 9.88 -12.70 5.69
N TYR A 35 10.01 -13.72 6.52
CA TYR A 35 9.03 -14.80 6.70
C TYR A 35 8.15 -14.57 7.94
N GLY A 36 7.02 -15.27 8.03
CA GLY A 36 6.02 -15.06 9.08
C GLY A 36 5.52 -13.62 9.11
N ASN A 37 5.45 -13.01 10.30
CA ASN A 37 5.00 -11.62 10.46
C ASN A 37 5.88 -10.59 9.71
N GLY A 38 7.11 -10.95 9.31
CA GLY A 38 7.95 -10.10 8.48
C GLY A 38 7.35 -9.82 7.09
N ALA A 39 6.55 -10.74 6.55
CA ALA A 39 5.90 -10.58 5.25
C ALA A 39 4.83 -9.48 5.25
N LEU A 40 4.32 -9.06 6.42
CA LEU A 40 3.35 -7.97 6.57
C LEU A 40 3.86 -6.62 6.05
N ILE A 41 5.18 -6.47 5.89
CA ILE A 41 5.78 -5.29 5.26
C ILE A 41 5.32 -5.15 3.80
N VAL A 42 5.04 -6.25 3.12
CA VAL A 42 4.65 -6.27 1.70
C VAL A 42 3.34 -5.52 1.50
N PRO A 43 2.20 -5.90 2.11
CA PRO A 43 0.97 -5.14 1.93
C PRO A 43 1.07 -3.72 2.51
N ALA A 44 1.83 -3.52 3.60
CA ALA A 44 2.03 -2.19 4.19
C ALA A 44 2.71 -1.19 3.24
N LEU A 45 3.69 -1.65 2.44
CA LEU A 45 4.41 -0.81 1.48
C LEU A 45 3.74 -0.78 0.11
N PHE A 46 3.32 -1.93 -0.41
CA PHE A 46 2.85 -2.04 -1.78
C PHE A 46 1.39 -1.59 -1.95
N ALA A 47 0.55 -1.64 -0.91
CA ALA A 47 -0.81 -1.09 -1.00
C ALA A 47 -0.81 0.43 -1.27
N PRO A 48 -0.14 1.29 -0.48
CA PRO A 48 -0.06 2.71 -0.79
C PRO A 48 0.58 2.98 -2.16
N TRP A 49 1.60 2.20 -2.54
CA TRP A 49 2.23 2.32 -3.86
C TRP A 49 1.29 1.94 -5.02
N ALA A 50 0.47 0.90 -4.86
CA ALA A 50 -0.54 0.51 -5.83
C ALA A 50 -1.64 1.59 -5.95
N VAL A 51 -2.06 2.18 -4.82
CA VAL A 51 -3.00 3.31 -4.81
C VAL A 51 -2.45 4.49 -5.60
N TYR A 52 -1.16 4.82 -5.44
CA TYR A 52 -0.51 5.86 -6.23
C TYR A 52 -0.66 5.60 -7.74
N TRP A 53 -0.25 4.41 -8.21
CA TRP A 53 -0.29 4.08 -9.63
C TRP A 53 -1.72 4.07 -10.18
N GLY A 54 -2.66 3.47 -9.45
CA GLY A 54 -4.06 3.43 -9.84
C GLY A 54 -4.66 4.82 -9.96
N TRP A 55 -4.42 5.68 -8.96
CA TRP A 55 -4.98 7.03 -8.94
C TRP A 55 -4.33 7.94 -9.99
N ALA A 56 -3.00 7.88 -10.15
CA ALA A 56 -2.30 8.61 -11.21
C ALA A 56 -2.82 8.19 -12.60
N TRP A 57 -3.03 6.90 -12.82
CA TRP A 57 -3.59 6.35 -14.06
C TRP A 57 -5.04 6.78 -14.29
N VAL A 58 -5.90 6.73 -13.27
CA VAL A 58 -7.29 7.19 -13.36
C VAL A 58 -7.35 8.68 -13.72
N LEU A 59 -6.57 9.51 -13.03
CA LEU A 59 -6.55 10.96 -13.25
C LEU A 59 -6.00 11.33 -14.63
N ALA A 60 -4.98 10.63 -15.13
CA ALA A 60 -4.43 10.85 -16.47
C ALA A 60 -5.45 10.63 -17.59
N ARG A 61 -6.52 9.86 -17.33
CA ARG A 61 -7.61 9.57 -18.26
C ARG A 61 -8.84 10.47 -18.03
N GLY A 62 -8.74 11.46 -17.15
CA GLY A 62 -9.87 12.33 -16.78
C GLY A 62 -10.90 11.67 -15.85
N GLY A 63 -10.53 10.58 -15.16
CA GLY A 63 -11.42 9.89 -14.23
C GLY A 63 -11.70 10.69 -12.96
N ALA A 64 -12.73 10.28 -12.22
CA ALA A 64 -13.24 10.97 -11.04
C ALA A 64 -13.00 10.17 -9.75
N ALA A 65 -13.53 10.71 -8.64
CA ALA A 65 -13.38 10.12 -7.32
C ALA A 65 -13.99 8.71 -7.21
N LEU A 66 -15.07 8.42 -7.96
CA LEU A 66 -15.68 7.10 -7.98
C LEU A 66 -14.74 6.05 -8.56
N GLU A 67 -14.06 6.35 -9.66
CA GLU A 67 -13.06 5.45 -10.25
C GLU A 67 -11.90 5.19 -9.31
N MET A 68 -11.41 6.22 -8.62
CA MET A 68 -10.37 6.10 -7.60
C MET A 68 -10.80 5.19 -6.44
N ALA A 69 -12.05 5.32 -5.98
CA ALA A 69 -12.63 4.47 -4.94
C ALA A 69 -12.82 3.02 -5.41
N LEU A 70 -13.33 2.81 -6.64
CA LEU A 70 -13.47 1.47 -7.22
C LEU A 70 -12.12 0.76 -7.38
N PHE A 71 -11.06 1.50 -7.73
CA PHE A 71 -9.70 0.95 -7.75
C PHE A 71 -9.28 0.47 -6.36
N VAL A 72 -9.48 1.29 -5.32
CA VAL A 72 -9.16 0.95 -3.92
C VAL A 72 -9.94 -0.28 -3.45
N VAL A 73 -11.23 -0.38 -3.78
CA VAL A 73 -12.05 -1.56 -3.48
C VAL A 73 -11.46 -2.81 -4.14
N GLY A 74 -11.06 -2.71 -5.41
CA GLY A 74 -10.36 -3.79 -6.11
C GLY A 74 -9.08 -4.20 -5.38
N VAL A 75 -8.21 -3.23 -5.05
CA VAL A 75 -6.95 -3.51 -4.34
C VAL A 75 -7.21 -4.16 -2.98
N ALA A 76 -8.22 -3.70 -2.21
CA ALA A 76 -8.58 -4.30 -0.94
C ALA A 76 -8.93 -5.79 -1.08
N PHE A 77 -9.83 -6.15 -1.99
CA PHE A 77 -10.16 -7.56 -2.22
C PHE A 77 -8.98 -8.37 -2.78
N GLY A 78 -8.15 -7.77 -3.63
CA GLY A 78 -6.95 -8.41 -4.16
C GLY A 78 -5.92 -8.72 -3.08
N VAL A 79 -5.63 -7.76 -2.19
CA VAL A 79 -4.72 -7.95 -1.03
C VAL A 79 -5.31 -8.99 -0.07
N GLY A 80 -6.62 -8.92 0.16
CA GLY A 80 -7.36 -9.87 0.98
C GLY A 80 -7.27 -11.31 0.47
N ALA A 81 -7.09 -11.51 -0.85
CA ALA A 81 -6.95 -12.85 -1.44
C ALA A 81 -5.80 -13.66 -0.83
N TRP A 82 -4.87 -13.00 -0.13
CA TRP A 82 -3.88 -13.64 0.74
C TRP A 82 -4.52 -14.70 1.65
N SER A 83 -5.62 -14.41 2.34
CA SER A 83 -6.27 -15.39 3.23
C SER A 83 -6.76 -16.64 2.49
N VAL A 84 -7.18 -16.48 1.23
CA VAL A 84 -7.60 -17.61 0.39
C VAL A 84 -6.36 -18.41 -0.05
N LEU A 85 -5.28 -17.73 -0.44
CA LEU A 85 -4.03 -18.37 -0.82
C LEU A 85 -3.43 -19.19 0.32
N GLU A 86 -3.45 -18.69 1.56
CA GLU A 86 -3.00 -19.44 2.75
C GLU A 86 -3.81 -20.73 2.93
N VAL A 87 -5.14 -20.65 2.86
CA VAL A 87 -5.98 -21.86 3.03
C VAL A 87 -5.76 -22.87 1.90
N VAL A 88 -5.59 -22.41 0.66
CA VAL A 88 -5.46 -23.30 -0.51
C VAL A 88 -4.09 -23.95 -0.61
N PHE A 89 -3.02 -23.20 -0.34
CA PHE A 89 -1.64 -23.66 -0.56
C PHE A 89 -0.91 -24.05 0.73
N PHE A 90 -1.29 -23.46 1.87
CA PHE A 90 -0.60 -23.63 3.16
C PHE A 90 -1.60 -23.84 4.32
N PRO A 91 -2.51 -24.84 4.23
CA PRO A 91 -3.53 -25.03 5.26
C PRO A 91 -2.91 -25.33 6.63
N GLN A 92 -3.20 -24.46 7.60
CA GLN A 92 -2.70 -24.56 8.97
C GLN A 92 -3.30 -25.73 9.75
N GLN A 93 -4.49 -26.20 9.35
CA GLN A 93 -5.23 -27.27 10.02
C GLN A 93 -5.98 -28.15 8.99
N PRO A 94 -6.14 -29.45 9.26
CA PRO A 94 -6.97 -30.33 8.44
C PRO A 94 -8.43 -29.85 8.41
N GLY A 95 -9.03 -29.80 7.21
CA GLY A 95 -10.45 -29.50 7.04
C GLY A 95 -10.79 -28.01 6.84
N LEU A 96 -9.81 -27.11 6.79
CA LEU A 96 -10.05 -25.71 6.40
C LEU A 96 -10.56 -25.62 4.96
N THR A 97 -11.53 -24.74 4.75
CA THR A 97 -12.17 -24.49 3.47
C THR A 97 -12.04 -23.03 3.06
N VAL A 98 -12.28 -22.74 1.77
CA VAL A 98 -12.27 -21.36 1.24
C VAL A 98 -13.29 -20.46 1.95
N LEU A 99 -14.38 -21.02 2.47
CA LEU A 99 -15.37 -20.25 3.24
C LEU A 99 -14.78 -19.71 4.55
N ASP A 100 -13.86 -20.47 5.17
CA ASP A 100 -13.15 -20.07 6.39
C ASP A 100 -12.16 -18.93 6.13
N ALA A 101 -11.75 -18.72 4.87
CA ALA A 101 -10.90 -17.61 4.46
C ALA A 101 -11.65 -16.30 4.23
N LEU A 102 -12.99 -16.31 4.13
CA LEU A 102 -13.78 -15.12 3.79
C LEU A 102 -13.65 -13.96 4.80
N PRO A 103 -13.61 -14.20 6.13
CA PRO A 103 -13.36 -13.12 7.08
C PRO A 103 -11.99 -12.46 6.84
N GLY A 104 -10.95 -13.26 6.58
CA GLY A 104 -9.61 -12.76 6.28
C GLY A 104 -9.54 -12.02 4.94
N LEU A 105 -10.26 -12.50 3.93
CA LEU A 105 -10.40 -11.84 2.63
C LEU A 105 -10.86 -10.38 2.77
N VAL A 106 -11.83 -10.13 3.64
CA VAL A 106 -12.32 -8.77 3.88
C VAL A 106 -11.39 -8.01 4.82
N PHE A 107 -11.00 -8.64 5.93
CA PHE A 107 -10.27 -7.96 7.00
C PHE A 107 -8.86 -7.56 6.60
N ASN A 108 -8.07 -8.45 5.99
CA ASN A 108 -6.70 -8.17 5.60
C ASN A 108 -6.64 -7.06 4.53
N GLY A 109 -7.52 -7.16 3.54
CA GLY A 109 -7.70 -6.12 2.53
C GLY A 109 -8.05 -4.76 3.13
N ALA A 110 -9.06 -4.74 4.01
CA ALA A 110 -9.51 -3.52 4.66
C ALA A 110 -8.41 -2.89 5.53
N PHE A 111 -7.72 -3.70 6.33
CA PHE A 111 -6.71 -3.26 7.27
C PHE A 111 -5.52 -2.57 6.59
N PHE A 112 -4.99 -3.16 5.51
CA PHE A 112 -3.80 -2.61 4.83
C PHE A 112 -4.13 -1.50 3.83
N VAL A 113 -5.29 -1.56 3.18
CA VAL A 113 -5.59 -0.70 2.03
C VAL A 113 -6.42 0.53 2.43
N ILE A 114 -7.44 0.37 3.28
CA ILE A 114 -8.40 1.45 3.55
C ILE A 114 -7.76 2.62 4.31
N PRO A 115 -7.02 2.43 5.42
CA PRO A 115 -6.39 3.54 6.13
C PRO A 115 -5.43 4.33 5.23
N ALA A 116 -4.60 3.62 4.46
CA ALA A 116 -3.67 4.23 3.51
C ALA A 116 -4.40 5.01 2.42
N ALA A 117 -5.47 4.45 1.83
CA ALA A 117 -6.27 5.12 0.80
C ALA A 117 -7.02 6.35 1.34
N LEU A 118 -7.54 6.31 2.57
CA LEU A 118 -8.21 7.44 3.19
C LEU A 118 -7.24 8.60 3.43
N LEU A 119 -6.06 8.31 3.98
CA LEU A 119 -5.02 9.33 4.18
C LEU A 119 -4.47 9.85 2.85
N ALA A 120 -4.34 8.99 1.84
CA ALA A 120 -4.00 9.41 0.48
C ALA A 120 -5.08 10.32 -0.12
N GLY A 121 -6.36 10.02 0.08
CA GLY A 121 -7.48 10.85 -0.38
C GLY A 121 -7.46 12.22 0.26
N LEU A 122 -7.28 12.27 1.58
CA LEU A 122 -7.18 13.52 2.34
C LEU A 122 -5.99 14.36 1.90
N ALA A 123 -4.80 13.76 1.80
CA ALA A 123 -3.60 14.46 1.34
C ALA A 123 -3.74 14.94 -0.11
N PHE A 124 -4.24 14.09 -1.01
CA PHE A 124 -4.51 14.48 -2.39
C PHE A 124 -5.47 15.67 -2.48
N TRP A 125 -6.55 15.66 -1.72
CA TRP A 125 -7.51 16.77 -1.66
C TRP A 125 -6.85 18.06 -1.15
N LEU A 126 -6.10 18.00 -0.05
CA LEU A 126 -5.37 19.13 0.52
C LEU A 126 -4.40 19.75 -0.50
N PHE A 127 -3.55 18.94 -1.12
CA PHE A 127 -2.50 19.41 -2.04
C PHE A 127 -2.98 19.76 -3.45
N SER A 128 -4.19 19.33 -3.80
CA SER A 128 -4.85 19.70 -5.05
C SER A 128 -5.71 20.96 -4.92
N SER A 129 -6.13 21.36 -3.72
CA SER A 129 -7.13 22.43 -3.57
C SER A 129 -6.87 23.46 -2.47
N ARG A 130 -6.16 23.12 -1.39
CA ARG A 130 -6.00 23.98 -0.21
C ARG A 130 -4.56 24.39 0.07
N MET A 131 -3.59 23.57 -0.34
CA MET A 131 -2.17 23.75 -0.01
C MET A 131 -1.30 23.81 -1.26
N PRO A 132 -0.31 24.70 -1.31
CA PRO A 132 0.68 24.69 -2.38
C PRO A 132 1.55 23.42 -2.28
N LEU A 133 2.05 22.94 -3.42
CA LEU A 133 3.08 21.91 -3.47
C LEU A 133 4.44 22.61 -3.54
N ASN A 134 5.06 22.86 -2.39
CA ASN A 134 6.39 23.46 -2.27
C ASN A 134 7.22 22.68 -1.25
N SER A 135 8.50 23.00 -1.11
CA SER A 135 9.42 22.25 -0.25
C SER A 135 8.96 22.19 1.21
N LEU A 136 8.38 23.27 1.73
CA LEU A 136 7.92 23.34 3.12
C LEU A 136 6.73 22.40 3.36
N THR A 137 5.74 22.43 2.48
CA THR A 137 4.53 21.61 2.65
C THR A 137 4.78 20.13 2.36
N VAL A 138 5.69 19.82 1.42
CA VAL A 138 6.19 18.45 1.19
C VAL A 138 6.95 17.96 2.42
N PHE A 139 7.82 18.78 3.01
CA PHE A 139 8.53 18.43 4.24
C PHE A 139 7.56 18.16 5.39
N ALA A 140 6.59 19.04 5.63
CA ALA A 140 5.59 18.87 6.69
C ALA A 140 4.76 17.59 6.50
N ALA A 141 4.33 17.30 5.26
CA ALA A 141 3.62 16.06 4.94
C ALA A 141 4.50 14.82 5.14
N GLY A 142 5.77 14.89 4.73
CA GLY A 142 6.74 13.81 4.94
C GLY A 142 7.02 13.55 6.41
N PHE A 143 7.18 14.60 7.21
CA PHE A 143 7.35 14.50 8.66
C PHE A 143 6.11 13.90 9.32
N ALA A 144 4.90 14.36 8.97
CA ALA A 144 3.66 13.79 9.48
C ALA A 144 3.50 12.32 9.09
N ALA A 145 3.83 11.96 7.85
CA ALA A 145 3.81 10.58 7.37
C ALA A 145 4.78 9.69 8.16
N ALA A 146 6.03 10.15 8.38
CA ALA A 146 7.02 9.43 9.16
C ALA A 146 6.56 9.25 10.61
N PHE A 147 6.08 10.32 11.24
CA PHE A 147 5.60 10.31 12.63
C PHE A 147 4.42 9.35 12.83
N LEU A 148 3.40 9.44 11.97
CA LEU A 148 2.22 8.56 12.05
C LEU A 148 2.54 7.10 11.69
N SER A 149 3.51 6.87 10.80
CA SER A 149 3.98 5.51 10.51
C SER A 149 4.72 4.91 11.70
N ALA A 150 5.58 5.70 12.35
CA ALA A 150 6.33 5.25 13.53
C ALA A 150 5.43 4.97 14.74
N LEU A 151 4.39 5.78 14.97
CA LEU A 151 3.50 5.63 16.13
C LEU A 151 2.34 4.65 15.92
N TYR A 152 1.77 4.62 14.71
CA TYR A 152 0.49 3.95 14.47
C TYR A 152 0.49 3.03 13.24
N GLY A 153 1.60 2.95 12.49
CA GLY A 153 1.70 2.09 11.30
C GLY A 153 0.83 2.52 10.10
N VAL A 154 0.21 3.71 10.13
CA VAL A 154 -0.78 4.14 9.10
C VAL A 154 -0.37 5.39 8.31
N GLY A 155 0.78 6.01 8.56
CA GLY A 155 1.16 7.30 7.96
C GLY A 155 1.52 7.29 6.46
N LEU A 156 1.84 6.13 5.89
CA LEU A 156 2.36 6.00 4.52
C LEU A 156 1.37 6.45 3.42
N GLY A 157 0.07 6.45 3.71
CA GLY A 157 -0.96 6.98 2.81
C GLY A 157 -0.80 8.47 2.51
N ILE A 158 -0.25 9.26 3.43
CA ILE A 158 -0.06 10.71 3.24
C ILE A 158 0.90 10.98 2.07
N LEU A 159 2.01 10.25 2.01
CA LEU A 159 2.97 10.34 0.90
C LEU A 159 2.34 9.97 -0.43
N THR A 160 1.50 8.94 -0.44
CA THR A 160 0.77 8.49 -1.62
C THR A 160 -0.09 9.62 -2.18
N GLY A 161 -0.92 10.26 -1.35
CA GLY A 161 -1.77 11.36 -1.77
C GLY A 161 -1.01 12.59 -2.26
N LEU A 162 0.09 12.92 -1.58
CA LEU A 162 1.01 13.98 -2.00
C LEU A 162 1.61 13.70 -3.38
N CYS A 163 2.11 12.48 -3.60
CA CYS A 163 2.68 12.05 -4.87
C CYS A 163 1.62 12.02 -5.98
N VAL A 164 0.39 11.61 -5.70
CA VAL A 164 -0.72 11.68 -6.68
C VAL A 164 -0.99 13.14 -7.07
N ALA A 165 -1.02 14.07 -6.10
CA ALA A 165 -1.20 15.49 -6.39
C ALA A 165 -0.04 16.06 -7.23
N ALA A 166 1.20 15.65 -6.94
CA ALA A 166 2.38 16.04 -7.70
C ALA A 166 2.34 15.49 -9.14
N ALA A 167 2.02 14.21 -9.32
CA ALA A 167 1.91 13.56 -10.61
C ALA A 167 0.75 14.14 -11.46
N ARG A 168 -0.32 14.61 -10.82
CA ARG A 168 -1.39 15.33 -11.52
C ARG A 168 -0.92 16.69 -12.07
N LYS A 169 -0.02 17.40 -11.36
CA LYS A 169 0.53 18.68 -11.82
C LYS A 169 1.59 18.51 -12.90
N ASP A 170 2.42 17.47 -12.81
CA ASP A 170 3.42 17.13 -13.82
C ASP A 170 3.34 15.65 -14.22
N PRO A 171 2.43 15.30 -15.15
CA PRO A 171 2.23 13.91 -15.59
C PRO A 171 3.48 13.29 -16.23
N SER A 172 4.35 14.11 -16.83
CA SER A 172 5.58 13.64 -17.48
C SER A 172 6.56 12.99 -16.50
N ARG A 173 6.50 13.40 -15.22
CA ARG A 173 7.33 12.88 -14.13
C ARG A 173 6.66 11.81 -13.29
N SER A 174 5.45 11.37 -13.65
CA SER A 174 4.69 10.36 -12.89
C SER A 174 5.52 9.12 -12.56
N VAL A 175 6.25 8.57 -13.52
CA VAL A 175 7.11 7.39 -13.27
C VAL A 175 8.20 7.68 -12.23
N ALA A 176 8.90 8.82 -12.36
CA ALA A 176 9.94 9.20 -11.41
C ALA A 176 9.38 9.45 -10.00
N ILE A 177 8.19 10.06 -9.91
CA ILE A 177 7.48 10.29 -8.65
C ILE A 177 7.08 8.95 -8.02
N GLY A 178 6.58 7.99 -8.81
CA GLY A 178 6.22 6.65 -8.33
C GLY A 178 7.40 5.85 -7.81
N ILE A 179 8.57 5.98 -8.46
CA ILE A 179 9.81 5.35 -7.99
C ILE A 179 10.31 6.02 -6.70
N ALA A 180 10.32 7.36 -6.65
CA ALA A 180 10.69 8.10 -5.45
C ALA A 180 9.77 7.77 -4.26
N LEU A 181 8.47 7.64 -4.52
CA LEU A 181 7.50 7.18 -3.52
C LEU A 181 7.87 5.79 -3.01
N LEU A 182 8.16 4.82 -3.88
CA LEU A 182 8.55 3.48 -3.46
C LEU A 182 9.77 3.50 -2.52
N VAL A 183 10.80 4.27 -2.87
CA VAL A 183 12.00 4.43 -2.03
C VAL A 183 11.62 5.01 -0.66
N LEU A 184 10.80 6.06 -0.62
CA LEU A 184 10.35 6.66 0.63
C LEU A 184 9.50 5.70 1.47
N LEU A 185 8.61 4.93 0.83
CA LEU A 185 7.81 3.91 1.51
C LEU A 185 8.73 2.86 2.14
N ILE A 186 9.72 2.35 1.41
CA ILE A 186 10.70 1.39 1.95
C ILE A 186 11.45 1.98 3.14
N VAL A 187 11.96 3.22 3.03
CA VAL A 187 12.73 3.84 4.11
C VAL A 187 11.85 4.11 5.35
N LEU A 188 10.69 4.73 5.18
CA LEU A 188 9.83 5.12 6.30
C LEU A 188 9.06 3.94 6.90
N GLY A 189 8.64 2.97 6.09
CA GLY A 189 7.95 1.78 6.58
C GLY A 189 8.88 0.84 7.35
N ASN A 190 10.19 0.89 7.09
CA ASN A 190 11.19 0.14 7.86
C ASN A 190 11.85 0.96 8.98
N LEU A 191 11.48 2.23 9.19
CA LEU A 191 12.08 3.09 10.22
C LEU A 191 12.09 2.45 11.62
N PRO A 192 10.99 1.80 12.09
CA PRO A 192 10.97 1.09 13.37
C PRO A 192 11.92 -0.12 13.43
N LEU A 193 12.32 -0.65 12.28
CA LEU A 193 13.13 -1.86 12.12
C LEU A 193 14.60 -1.54 11.85
N LEU A 194 14.95 -0.30 11.51
CA LEU A 194 16.34 0.13 11.26
C LEU A 194 17.30 -0.20 12.41
N PRO A 195 16.93 -0.07 13.70
CA PRO A 195 17.82 -0.47 14.80
C PRO A 195 18.15 -1.97 14.81
N ALA A 196 17.30 -2.83 14.26
CA ALA A 196 17.52 -4.27 14.20
C ALA A 196 18.45 -4.68 13.04
N LEU A 197 18.69 -3.82 12.05
CA LEU A 197 19.56 -4.09 10.90
C LEU A 197 21.05 -3.93 11.22
N PHE A 198 21.39 -3.22 12.29
CA PHE A 198 22.77 -3.01 12.73
C PHE A 198 23.01 -3.80 14.01
N PRO A 199 23.89 -4.82 14.04
CA PRO A 199 24.28 -5.46 15.29
C PRO A 199 24.96 -4.42 16.20
N ALA A 200 24.65 -4.48 17.49
CA ALA A 200 25.31 -3.69 18.53
C ALA A 200 26.79 -4.05 18.68
#